data_AF-M8AYR3-F1
#
_entry.id   AF-M8AYR3-F1
#
_cell.length_a   1.000
_cell.length_b   1.000
_cell.length_c   1.000
_cell.angle_alpha   90.00
_cell.angle_beta   90.00
_cell.angle_gamma   90.00
#
_symmetry.space_group_name_H-M   'P 1'
#
loop_
_entity.id
_entity.type
_entity.pdbx_description
1 polymer ?
#
loop_
_entity_poly.entity_id
_entity_poly.type
_entity_poly.pdbx_seq_one_letter_code
_entity_poly.pdbx_strand_id
1 'polypeptide(L)'
;MASCCCPIIASFVSFLLVFPVLFSSAAGNGSTFGEEQLGLRRMKARLARGLILVILQSPDGDVIDCVPSHLQPAFDHPRLRGQKPEEEPAARPGNDHAMEDDDEEEVLPQTWRSSGEWCPKGTIPVRRTTEGDLLRASSVRRFGMKPRSAAARRDSTSNGHEHAVGYVSGGQFYGAKASLNVWPAQVSSPAEFSLSQIWVISGSFGNDLNTIEAGWQVSPELYGDNSPRFFTYWTSDAYQETGCYNLHCAGFVQTNGRVVIGAAITPVSAYGGRQFDITLMIWKDPKKGNWWLQLGPSGALSV
;
A
#
# COMPACT_ATOMS: atom_id res chain seq x y z
N MET A 1 -35.71 57.23 -76.25
CA MET A 1 -35.84 55.76 -76.18
C MET A 1 -34.59 55.20 -75.55
N ALA A 2 -34.73 54.58 -74.37
CA ALA A 2 -33.90 53.56 -73.69
C ALA A 2 -32.36 53.73 -73.59
N SER A 3 -31.63 53.22 -72.59
CA SER A 3 -31.84 52.78 -71.21
C SER A 3 -30.47 52.26 -70.71
N CYS A 4 -30.19 52.45 -69.41
CA CYS A 4 -29.46 51.55 -68.49
C CYS A 4 -27.97 51.14 -68.65
N CYS A 5 -27.22 51.53 -67.61
CA CYS A 5 -26.56 50.71 -66.57
C CYS A 5 -25.25 49.91 -66.78
N CYS A 6 -24.24 50.39 -66.03
CA CYS A 6 -23.39 49.75 -65.01
C CYS A 6 -22.27 48.70 -65.32
N PRO A 7 -21.19 48.69 -64.50
CA PRO A 7 -19.91 48.02 -64.74
C PRO A 7 -19.74 46.69 -63.99
N ILE A 8 -18.69 45.93 -64.31
CA ILE A 8 -18.32 44.69 -63.60
C ILE A 8 -17.01 44.90 -62.84
N ILE A 9 -17.06 44.75 -61.51
CA ILE A 9 -15.93 44.60 -60.60
C ILE A 9 -15.86 43.12 -60.15
N ALA A 10 -14.62 42.68 -59.88
CA ALA A 10 -14.11 41.34 -59.62
C ALA A 10 -14.80 40.50 -58.54
N SER A 11 -14.66 39.17 -58.67
CA SER A 11 -14.92 38.20 -57.62
C SER A 11 -13.76 37.18 -57.51
N PHE A 12 -12.99 37.27 -56.43
CA PHE A 12 -12.11 36.20 -55.95
C PHE A 12 -12.91 35.32 -54.97
N VAL A 13 -13.05 34.04 -55.27
CA VAL A 13 -13.73 33.07 -54.41
C VAL A 13 -12.77 32.59 -53.33
N SER A 14 -13.04 32.92 -52.06
CA SER A 14 -12.42 32.29 -50.90
C SER A 14 -13.35 31.21 -50.35
N PHE A 15 -12.90 29.96 -50.37
CA PHE A 15 -13.58 28.83 -49.73
C PHE A 15 -13.38 28.92 -48.20
N LEU A 16 -14.42 29.30 -47.47
CA LEU A 16 -14.51 29.12 -46.01
C LEU A 16 -14.96 27.68 -45.71
N LEU A 17 -14.03 26.82 -45.33
CA LEU A 17 -14.35 25.51 -44.73
C LEU A 17 -14.80 25.73 -43.28
N VAL A 18 -16.13 25.76 -43.07
CA VAL A 18 -16.73 25.69 -41.75
C VAL A 18 -16.68 24.23 -41.29
N PHE A 19 -15.79 23.89 -40.37
CA PHE A 19 -15.85 22.63 -39.64
C PHE A 19 -17.06 22.66 -38.70
N PRO A 20 -18.05 21.75 -38.83
CA PRO A 20 -19.10 21.65 -37.83
C PRO A 20 -18.48 21.09 -36.55
N VAL A 21 -18.50 21.87 -35.47
CA VAL A 21 -18.24 21.36 -34.12
C VAL A 21 -19.41 20.43 -33.78
N LEU A 22 -19.23 19.14 -34.08
CA LEU A 22 -20.07 18.08 -33.55
C LEU A 22 -19.78 18.00 -32.04
N PHE A 23 -20.60 18.66 -31.24
CA PHE A 23 -20.78 18.30 -29.85
C PHE A 23 -21.39 16.89 -29.81
N SER A 24 -20.54 15.87 -29.84
CA SER A 24 -20.94 14.55 -29.34
C SER A 24 -21.15 14.68 -27.84
N SER A 25 -22.42 14.82 -27.44
CA SER A 25 -22.85 14.56 -26.08
C SER A 25 -22.49 13.11 -25.75
N ALA A 26 -21.38 12.92 -25.04
CA ALA A 26 -21.02 11.66 -24.42
C ALA A 26 -22.02 11.36 -23.30
N ALA A 27 -23.21 10.88 -23.68
CA ALA A 27 -24.17 10.26 -22.78
C ALA A 27 -23.59 8.90 -22.36
N GLY A 28 -22.75 8.89 -21.32
CA GLY A 28 -22.13 7.66 -20.83
C GLY A 28 -21.27 7.73 -19.58
N ASN A 29 -21.11 8.90 -18.93
CA ASN A 29 -20.19 9.07 -17.77
C ASN A 29 -20.88 9.44 -16.44
N GLY A 30 -22.21 9.52 -16.40
CA GLY A 30 -22.93 9.96 -15.19
C GLY A 30 -22.90 8.94 -14.04
N SER A 31 -22.92 7.65 -14.34
CA SER A 31 -22.93 6.57 -13.33
C SER A 31 -21.56 6.36 -12.68
N THR A 32 -20.50 6.28 -13.47
CA THR A 32 -19.10 6.13 -13.02
C THR A 32 -18.65 7.32 -12.18
N PHE A 33 -18.98 8.55 -12.60
CA PHE A 33 -18.68 9.75 -11.82
C PHE A 33 -19.42 9.78 -10.49
N GLY A 34 -20.71 9.39 -10.47
CA GLY A 34 -21.49 9.28 -9.24
C GLY A 34 -20.95 8.22 -8.27
N GLU A 35 -20.49 7.08 -8.78
CA GLU A 35 -19.87 6.02 -7.99
C GLU A 35 -18.53 6.45 -7.36
N GLU A 36 -17.66 7.13 -8.10
CA GLU A 36 -16.39 7.66 -7.60
C GLU A 36 -16.61 8.74 -6.53
N GLN A 37 -17.59 9.64 -6.73
CA GLN A 37 -17.97 10.63 -5.70
C GLN A 37 -18.47 9.95 -4.42
N LEU A 38 -19.26 8.89 -4.53
CA LEU A 38 -19.71 8.12 -3.38
C LEU A 38 -18.53 7.41 -2.69
N GLY A 39 -17.59 6.86 -3.47
CA GLY A 39 -16.34 6.27 -2.98
C GLY A 39 -15.51 7.27 -2.18
N LEU A 40 -15.32 8.48 -2.71
CA LEU A 40 -14.61 9.57 -2.03
C LEU A 40 -15.31 9.98 -0.73
N ARG A 41 -16.65 10.10 -0.73
CA ARG A 41 -17.40 10.38 0.50
C ARG A 41 -17.21 9.29 1.55
N ARG A 42 -17.20 8.01 1.15
CA ARG A 42 -16.95 6.88 2.05
C ARG A 42 -15.54 6.91 2.63
N MET A 43 -14.53 7.17 1.79
CA MET A 43 -13.14 7.31 2.23
C MET A 43 -12.97 8.49 3.20
N LYS A 44 -13.50 9.67 2.87
CA LYS A 44 -13.50 10.84 3.76
C LYS A 44 -14.21 10.55 5.08
N ALA A 45 -15.35 9.86 5.05
CA ALA A 45 -16.06 9.46 6.27
C ALA A 45 -15.25 8.47 7.12
N ARG A 46 -14.54 7.52 6.50
CA ARG A 46 -13.67 6.58 7.24
C ARG A 46 -12.50 7.32 7.91
N LEU A 47 -11.86 8.25 7.18
CA LEU A 47 -10.81 9.10 7.73
C LEU A 47 -11.31 9.98 8.90
N ALA A 48 -12.57 10.40 8.88
CA ALA A 48 -13.17 11.22 9.93
C ALA A 48 -13.72 10.43 11.14
N ARG A 49 -13.83 9.10 11.06
CA ARG A 49 -14.47 8.26 12.11
C ARG A 49 -13.55 7.91 13.28
N GLY A 50 -12.24 8.02 13.10
CA GLY A 50 -11.27 7.67 14.13
C GLY A 50 -11.12 8.77 15.17
N LEU A 51 -11.07 8.39 16.45
CA LEU A 51 -10.54 9.29 17.47
C LEU A 51 -9.03 9.40 17.24
N ILE A 52 -8.54 10.61 17.00
CA ILE A 52 -7.12 10.91 16.87
C ILE A 52 -6.70 11.57 18.18
N LEU A 53 -5.81 10.92 18.93
CA LEU A 53 -5.36 11.44 20.23
C LEU A 53 -4.18 12.39 20.09
N VAL A 54 -3.25 12.06 19.20
CA VAL A 54 -2.04 12.84 18.94
C VAL A 54 -1.78 12.80 17.44
N ILE A 55 -1.29 13.93 16.90
CA ILE A 55 -0.85 14.05 15.51
C ILE A 55 0.64 14.37 15.55
N LEU A 56 1.44 13.53 14.89
CA LEU A 56 2.87 13.73 14.74
C LEU A 56 3.20 14.14 13.30
N GLN A 57 4.21 14.98 13.14
CA GLN A 57 4.71 15.42 11.83
C GLN A 57 6.08 14.79 11.59
N SER A 58 6.18 14.02 10.52
CA SER A 58 7.45 13.46 10.08
C SER A 58 8.22 14.47 9.22
N PRO A 59 9.56 14.53 9.27
CA PRO A 59 10.33 15.46 8.44
C PRO A 59 10.20 15.29 6.93
N ASP A 60 9.78 14.11 6.48
CA ASP A 60 9.47 13.82 5.06
C ASP A 60 8.06 14.29 4.64
N GLY A 61 7.31 14.94 5.54
CA GLY A 61 5.98 15.49 5.28
C GLY A 61 4.83 14.52 5.57
N ASP A 62 5.11 13.29 5.99
CA ASP A 62 4.07 12.37 6.46
C ASP A 62 3.40 12.91 7.74
N VAL A 63 2.07 12.81 7.79
CA VAL A 63 1.28 13.06 8.98
C VAL A 63 0.89 11.73 9.62
N ILE A 64 1.18 11.56 10.90
CA ILE A 64 0.92 10.32 11.63
C ILE A 64 -0.14 10.58 12.69
N ASP A 65 -1.23 9.81 12.59
CA ASP A 65 -2.34 9.84 13.53
C ASP A 65 -2.16 8.73 14.56
N CYS A 66 -2.07 9.10 15.84
CA CYS A 66 -2.12 8.14 16.94
C CYS A 66 -3.56 7.78 17.24
N VAL A 67 -3.97 6.60 16.78
CA VAL A 67 -5.35 6.09 16.88
C VAL A 67 -5.42 5.07 18.01
N PRO A 68 -6.42 5.13 18.93
CA PRO A 68 -6.61 4.08 19.94
C PRO A 68 -6.63 2.71 19.29
N SER A 69 -5.88 1.76 19.85
CA SER A 69 -5.59 0.49 19.19
C SER A 69 -6.85 -0.32 18.86
N HIS A 70 -7.93 -0.17 19.64
CA HIS A 70 -9.23 -0.81 19.44
C HIS A 70 -10.16 -0.07 18.44
N LEU A 71 -9.76 1.11 17.96
CA LEU A 71 -10.49 1.91 16.96
C LEU A 71 -9.75 1.97 15.61
N GLN A 72 -8.70 1.17 15.44
CA GLN A 72 -7.95 1.10 14.19
C GLN A 72 -8.81 0.60 13.01
N PRO A 73 -8.44 0.93 11.76
CA PRO A 73 -9.22 0.56 10.55
C PRO A 73 -9.53 -0.93 10.42
N ALA A 74 -8.69 -1.79 11.01
CA ALA A 74 -8.88 -3.25 11.02
C ALA A 74 -10.30 -3.68 11.44
N PHE A 75 -10.87 -2.99 12.44
CA PHE A 75 -12.13 -3.37 13.08
C PHE A 75 -13.40 -2.91 12.32
N ASP A 76 -13.24 -2.20 11.19
CA ASP A 76 -14.34 -2.00 10.26
C ASP A 76 -14.75 -3.32 9.57
N HIS A 77 -13.87 -4.32 9.57
CA HIS A 77 -14.09 -5.63 8.97
C HIS A 77 -15.21 -6.37 9.71
N PRO A 78 -16.25 -6.90 9.03
CA PRO A 78 -17.41 -7.50 9.68
C PRO A 78 -17.08 -8.60 10.69
N ARG A 79 -16.03 -9.39 10.43
CA ARG A 79 -15.59 -10.48 11.32
C ARG A 79 -14.74 -10.02 12.50
N LEU A 80 -14.19 -8.81 12.46
CA LEU A 80 -13.32 -8.28 13.52
C LEU A 80 -14.03 -7.21 14.37
N ARG A 81 -15.15 -6.66 13.89
CA ARG A 81 -15.88 -5.60 14.58
C ARG A 81 -16.20 -5.96 16.03
N GLY A 82 -15.88 -5.04 16.94
CA GLY A 82 -16.08 -5.20 18.38
C GLY A 82 -15.01 -6.03 19.09
N GLN A 83 -14.04 -6.59 18.37
CA GLN A 83 -12.88 -7.24 18.96
C GLN A 83 -11.82 -6.20 19.35
N LYS A 84 -10.81 -6.65 20.09
CA LYS A 84 -9.63 -5.87 20.47
C LYS A 84 -8.38 -6.52 19.89
N PRO A 85 -7.29 -5.75 19.72
CA PRO A 85 -6.02 -6.32 19.30
C PRO A 85 -5.61 -7.43 20.27
N GLU A 86 -5.16 -8.55 19.73
CA GLU A 86 -4.65 -9.64 20.53
C GLU A 86 -3.28 -9.28 21.11
N GLU A 87 -2.99 -9.79 22.30
CA GLU A 87 -1.63 -9.76 22.85
C GLU A 87 -0.73 -10.72 22.06
N GLU A 88 0.54 -10.33 21.91
CA GLU A 88 1.55 -11.15 21.22
C GLU A 88 1.66 -12.53 21.88
N PRO A 89 1.74 -13.62 21.11
CA PRO A 89 1.86 -14.96 21.67
C PRO A 89 3.20 -15.14 22.41
N ALA A 90 3.15 -15.70 23.61
CA ALA A 90 4.34 -15.95 24.44
C ALA A 90 5.29 -17.02 23.86
N ALA A 91 4.79 -17.96 23.05
CA ALA A 91 5.58 -19.03 22.46
C ALA A 91 5.80 -18.77 20.97
N ARG A 92 7.06 -18.54 20.59
CA ARG A 92 7.49 -18.29 19.21
C ARG A 92 8.06 -19.58 18.60
N PRO A 93 7.77 -19.90 17.33
CA PRO A 93 8.44 -21.00 16.64
C PRO A 93 9.96 -20.73 16.55
N GLY A 94 10.79 -21.62 17.11
CA GLY A 94 12.25 -21.59 16.96
C GLY A 94 13.05 -20.88 18.07
N ASN A 95 12.43 -20.53 19.20
CA ASN A 95 13.08 -19.76 20.28
C ASN A 95 13.42 -20.60 21.54
N ASP A 96 13.76 -21.88 21.40
CA ASP A 96 14.10 -22.73 22.56
C ASP A 96 15.43 -22.32 23.24
N HIS A 97 16.23 -21.42 22.63
CA HIS A 97 17.53 -20.97 23.15
C HIS A 97 17.87 -19.47 22.96
N ALA A 98 16.90 -18.60 22.65
CA ALA A 98 17.19 -17.17 22.63
C ALA A 98 17.22 -16.67 24.09
N MET A 99 18.42 -16.39 24.60
CA MET A 99 18.61 -15.63 25.83
C MET A 99 17.71 -14.39 25.80
N GLU A 100 17.13 -14.08 26.96
CA GLU A 100 16.53 -12.79 27.27
C GLU A 100 17.64 -11.73 27.21
N ASP A 101 18.14 -11.41 26.01
CA ASP A 101 18.93 -10.22 25.82
C ASP A 101 17.94 -9.05 25.87
N ASP A 102 18.11 -8.27 26.93
CA ASP A 102 17.49 -6.97 27.23
C ASP A 102 17.93 -5.89 26.21
N ASP A 103 18.24 -6.29 24.98
CA ASP A 103 18.60 -5.40 23.89
C ASP A 103 17.31 -4.72 23.42
N GLU A 104 17.22 -3.42 23.70
CA GLU A 104 16.16 -2.52 23.28
C GLU A 104 15.68 -2.88 21.87
N GLU A 105 14.54 -3.59 21.84
CA GLU A 105 13.87 -4.13 20.66
C GLU A 105 14.12 -3.21 19.45
N GLU A 106 15.05 -3.60 18.57
CA GLU A 106 15.58 -2.72 17.52
C GLU A 106 14.48 -2.55 16.45
N VAL A 107 13.54 -1.65 16.75
CA VAL A 107 12.37 -1.38 15.92
C VAL A 107 12.86 -0.82 14.60
N LEU A 108 12.27 -1.32 13.49
CA LEU A 108 12.48 -0.81 12.13
C LEU A 108 12.73 0.72 12.15
N PRO A 109 13.94 1.16 11.79
CA PRO A 109 14.25 2.57 11.69
C PRO A 109 13.41 3.26 10.61
N GLN A 110 12.71 4.34 10.97
CA GLN A 110 11.81 5.08 10.09
C GLN A 110 11.98 6.58 10.27
N THR A 111 11.80 7.35 9.20
CA THR A 111 12.10 8.80 9.16
C THR A 111 11.35 9.58 10.22
N TRP A 112 10.10 9.23 10.49
CA TRP A 112 9.26 9.89 11.49
C TRP A 112 9.80 9.81 12.91
N ARG A 113 10.66 8.83 13.21
CA ARG A 113 11.26 8.64 14.54
C ARG A 113 12.34 9.66 14.86
N SER A 114 12.82 10.43 13.88
CA SER A 114 13.88 11.41 14.07
C SER A 114 13.51 12.55 15.03
N SER A 115 12.23 12.82 15.27
CA SER A 115 11.78 13.77 16.30
C SER A 115 11.90 13.23 17.73
N GLY A 116 12.04 11.91 17.90
CA GLY A 116 12.02 11.23 19.20
C GLY A 116 10.62 11.08 19.82
N GLU A 117 9.57 11.55 19.13
CA GLU A 117 8.19 11.46 19.60
C GLU A 117 7.58 10.07 19.33
N TRP A 118 6.71 9.63 20.24
CA TRP A 118 6.01 8.35 20.13
C TRP A 118 4.52 8.53 20.34
N CYS A 119 3.75 7.66 19.70
CA CYS A 119 2.33 7.57 19.99
C CYS A 119 2.10 7.09 21.44
N PRO A 120 1.12 7.64 22.17
CA PRO A 120 0.84 7.24 23.55
C PRO A 120 0.53 5.74 23.68
N LYS A 121 0.83 5.16 24.84
CA LYS A 121 0.49 3.75 25.13
C LYS A 121 -1.01 3.50 24.91
N GLY A 122 -1.32 2.37 24.28
CA GLY A 122 -2.71 2.01 23.93
C GLY A 122 -3.20 2.60 22.60
N THR A 123 -2.32 3.27 21.86
CA THR A 123 -2.58 3.71 20.48
C THR A 123 -1.64 3.03 19.50
N ILE A 124 -1.99 3.08 18.21
CA ILE A 124 -1.13 2.72 17.11
C ILE A 124 -0.87 3.95 16.22
N PRO A 125 0.32 4.09 15.65
CA PRO A 125 0.61 5.13 14.69
C PRO A 125 0.09 4.74 13.30
N VAL A 126 -0.71 5.61 12.70
CA VAL A 126 -1.30 5.40 11.36
C VAL A 126 -0.90 6.55 10.45
N ARG A 127 -0.21 6.26 9.33
CA ARG A 127 0.05 7.27 8.29
C ARG A 127 -1.27 7.73 7.68
N ARG A 128 -1.54 9.03 7.74
CA ARG A 128 -2.76 9.63 7.22
C ARG A 128 -2.80 9.55 5.68
N THR A 129 -3.91 9.03 5.13
CA THR A 129 -4.20 9.16 3.70
C THR A 129 -4.59 10.61 3.38
N THR A 130 -3.88 11.24 2.44
CA THR A 130 -4.14 12.60 1.99
C THR A 130 -5.04 12.64 0.76
N GLU A 131 -5.60 13.81 0.43
CA GLU A 131 -6.34 13.99 -0.84
C GLU A 131 -5.43 13.76 -2.05
N GLY A 132 -4.15 14.16 -1.95
CA GLY A 132 -3.15 13.88 -2.99
C GLY A 132 -2.98 12.38 -3.25
N ASP A 133 -3.01 11.55 -2.20
CA ASP A 133 -2.94 10.09 -2.36
C ASP A 133 -4.14 9.55 -3.12
N LEU A 134 -5.35 10.05 -2.82
CA LEU A 134 -6.58 9.61 -3.49
C LEU A 134 -6.63 10.06 -4.96
N LEU A 135 -6.09 11.25 -5.27
CA LEU A 135 -6.08 11.80 -6.63
C LEU A 135 -5.07 11.10 -7.56
N ARG A 136 -4.02 10.47 -7.01
CA ARG A 136 -3.10 9.66 -7.81
C ARG A 136 -3.67 8.31 -8.20
N ALA A 137 -4.61 7.77 -7.41
CA ALA A 137 -5.20 6.48 -7.69
C ALA A 137 -6.21 6.56 -8.84
N SER A 138 -6.18 5.52 -9.68
CA SER A 138 -7.12 5.37 -10.81
C SER A 138 -8.59 5.22 -10.39
N SER A 139 -8.86 4.77 -9.16
CA SER A 139 -10.19 4.70 -8.58
C SER A 139 -10.11 4.85 -7.07
N VAL A 140 -10.90 5.77 -6.52
CA VAL A 140 -10.97 6.00 -5.07
C VAL A 140 -11.60 4.80 -4.37
N ARG A 141 -12.54 4.11 -5.03
CA ARG A 141 -13.14 2.87 -4.51
C ARG A 141 -12.11 1.75 -4.34
N ARG A 142 -11.10 1.71 -5.20
CA ARG A 142 -10.05 0.69 -5.21
C ARG A 142 -8.71 1.21 -4.68
N PHE A 143 -8.71 2.35 -3.98
CA PHE A 143 -7.50 2.92 -3.42
C PHE A 143 -6.78 1.88 -2.54
N GLY A 144 -5.50 1.65 -2.85
CA GLY A 144 -4.66 0.66 -2.17
C GLY A 144 -4.91 -0.79 -2.56
N MET A 145 -5.87 -1.12 -3.42
CA MET A 145 -6.09 -2.49 -3.90
C MET A 145 -5.21 -2.77 -5.12
N LYS A 146 -4.62 -3.97 -5.19
CA LYS A 146 -3.94 -4.40 -6.42
C LYS A 146 -4.95 -4.51 -7.58
N PRO A 147 -4.53 -4.29 -8.84
CA PRO A 147 -5.39 -4.50 -10.00
C PRO A 147 -5.97 -5.92 -10.04
N ARG A 148 -7.18 -6.06 -10.58
CA ARG A 148 -7.76 -7.40 -10.83
C ARG A 148 -6.92 -8.08 -11.92
N SER A 149 -6.11 -9.06 -11.54
CA SER A 149 -5.51 -9.95 -12.52
C SER A 149 -6.56 -10.95 -12.99
N ALA A 150 -6.71 -11.13 -14.30
CA ALA A 150 -7.57 -12.19 -14.88
C ALA A 150 -7.09 -13.62 -14.52
N ALA A 151 -5.85 -13.75 -14.04
CA ALA A 151 -5.34 -14.93 -13.36
C ALA A 151 -4.18 -14.49 -12.46
N ALA A 152 -4.29 -14.66 -11.15
CA ALA A 152 -3.08 -14.72 -10.32
C ALA A 152 -2.27 -15.89 -10.87
N ARG A 153 -1.04 -15.67 -11.34
CA ARG A 153 -0.20 -16.74 -11.87
C ARG A 153 0.90 -17.07 -10.87
N ARG A 154 1.27 -18.34 -10.84
CA ARG A 154 2.41 -18.83 -10.05
C ARG A 154 3.75 -18.31 -10.59
N ASP A 155 3.79 -18.14 -11.90
CA ASP A 155 4.93 -17.67 -12.65
C ASP A 155 4.66 -16.22 -13.08
N SER A 156 5.66 -15.36 -12.86
CA SER A 156 5.61 -13.93 -13.12
C SER A 156 6.21 -13.57 -14.49
N THR A 157 6.14 -14.51 -15.44
CA THR A 157 6.32 -14.33 -16.90
C THR A 157 5.27 -13.40 -17.54
N SER A 158 4.86 -12.34 -16.84
CA SER A 158 4.12 -11.24 -17.44
C SER A 158 5.11 -10.31 -18.14
N ASN A 159 4.72 -9.77 -19.29
CA ASN A 159 5.52 -8.83 -20.08
C ASN A 159 5.72 -7.44 -19.42
N GLY A 160 5.50 -7.30 -18.10
CA GLY A 160 5.46 -6.01 -17.41
C GLY A 160 6.26 -5.90 -16.11
N HIS A 161 6.84 -6.99 -15.60
CA HIS A 161 7.63 -6.95 -14.35
C HIS A 161 8.96 -7.69 -14.49
N GLU A 162 10.07 -6.97 -14.31
CA GLU A 162 11.39 -7.57 -14.10
C GLU A 162 11.56 -7.90 -12.62
N HIS A 163 11.83 -9.17 -12.30
CA HIS A 163 11.92 -9.63 -10.91
C HIS A 163 12.77 -10.90 -10.79
N ALA A 164 13.25 -11.17 -9.57
CA ALA A 164 13.83 -12.44 -9.18
C ALA A 164 12.95 -13.03 -8.06
N VAL A 165 12.70 -14.34 -8.12
CA VAL A 165 11.87 -15.03 -7.13
C VAL A 165 12.52 -16.34 -6.69
N GLY A 166 12.58 -16.55 -5.38
CA GLY A 166 12.90 -17.83 -4.75
C GLY A 166 11.70 -18.32 -3.97
N TYR A 167 11.32 -19.59 -4.13
CA TYR A 167 10.19 -20.17 -3.40
C TYR A 167 10.44 -21.64 -3.05
N VAL A 168 9.80 -22.07 -1.98
CA VAL A 168 9.70 -23.48 -1.59
C VAL A 168 8.25 -23.94 -1.80
N SER A 169 8.05 -25.19 -2.23
CA SER A 169 6.72 -25.75 -2.43
C SER A 169 6.68 -27.25 -2.15
N GLY A 170 5.48 -27.84 -2.09
CA GLY A 170 5.30 -29.28 -1.84
C GLY A 170 5.20 -29.68 -0.37
N GLY A 171 5.10 -28.72 0.55
CA GLY A 171 4.91 -28.95 1.98
C GLY A 171 3.90 -28.01 2.61
N GLN A 172 3.61 -28.22 3.90
CA GLN A 172 2.83 -27.31 4.73
C GLN A 172 3.80 -26.40 5.50
N PHE A 173 3.70 -25.10 5.26
CA PHE A 173 4.55 -24.10 5.90
C PHE A 173 3.69 -23.24 6.82
N TYR A 174 4.17 -23.05 8.05
CA TYR A 174 3.51 -22.25 9.08
C TYR A 174 4.18 -20.88 9.27
N GLY A 175 5.04 -20.49 8.34
CA GLY A 175 5.73 -19.21 8.37
C GLY A 175 6.89 -19.12 7.38
N ALA A 176 7.46 -17.92 7.31
CA ALA A 176 8.67 -17.59 6.55
C ALA A 176 9.40 -16.44 7.26
N LYS A 177 10.73 -16.45 7.23
CA LYS A 177 11.59 -15.37 7.72
C LYS A 177 12.56 -14.98 6.61
N ALA A 178 12.76 -13.69 6.37
CA ALA A 178 13.81 -13.21 5.48
C ALA A 178 14.36 -11.86 5.94
N SER A 179 15.61 -11.62 5.57
CA SER A 179 16.23 -10.29 5.61
C SER A 179 16.25 -9.71 4.21
N LEU A 180 15.75 -8.49 4.06
CA LEU A 180 15.59 -7.79 2.79
C LEU A 180 16.43 -6.52 2.82
N ASN A 181 17.42 -6.43 1.92
CA ASN A 181 18.23 -5.22 1.79
C ASN A 181 17.42 -4.08 1.19
N VAL A 182 17.48 -2.89 1.81
CA VAL A 182 16.63 -1.74 1.49
C VAL A 182 17.36 -0.76 0.58
N TRP A 183 16.86 -0.58 -0.64
CA TRP A 183 17.45 0.34 -1.62
C TRP A 183 16.53 1.50 -1.98
N PRO A 184 17.07 2.71 -2.23
CA PRO A 184 16.33 3.81 -2.84
C PRO A 184 16.21 3.59 -4.36
N ALA A 185 15.47 2.55 -4.76
CA ALA A 185 15.28 2.19 -6.16
C ALA A 185 14.70 3.37 -6.97
N GLN A 186 15.28 3.63 -8.14
CA GLN A 186 14.80 4.68 -9.04
C GLN A 186 13.77 4.09 -10.00
N VAL A 187 12.57 4.66 -10.02
CA VAL A 187 11.52 4.33 -10.98
C VAL A 187 11.42 5.42 -12.04
N SER A 188 11.16 5.06 -13.29
CA SER A 188 11.22 6.02 -14.41
C SER A 188 9.95 6.87 -14.55
N SER A 189 8.84 6.38 -13.97
CA SER A 189 7.52 7.01 -14.04
C SER A 189 6.78 6.85 -12.71
N PRO A 190 5.91 7.81 -12.32
CA PRO A 190 5.07 7.67 -11.13
C PRO A 190 4.13 6.45 -11.13
N ALA A 191 3.84 5.87 -12.30
CA ALA A 191 3.04 4.66 -12.47
C ALA A 191 3.83 3.35 -12.29
N GLU A 192 5.16 3.44 -12.17
CA GLU A 192 6.03 2.29 -11.89
C GLU A 192 6.28 2.14 -10.39
N PHE A 193 6.68 0.93 -9.99
CA PHE A 193 7.10 0.65 -8.62
C PHE A 193 8.26 -0.35 -8.62
N SER A 194 9.01 -0.36 -7.52
CA SER A 194 10.01 -1.39 -7.22
C SER A 194 9.78 -1.90 -5.80
N LEU A 195 9.92 -3.21 -5.57
CA LEU A 195 9.70 -3.79 -4.25
C LEU A 195 10.63 -4.96 -3.97
N SER A 196 10.82 -5.24 -2.69
CA SER A 196 11.39 -6.48 -2.17
C SER A 196 10.49 -6.98 -1.06
N GLN A 197 10.08 -8.24 -1.12
CA GLN A 197 9.07 -8.78 -0.21
C GLN A 197 9.24 -10.26 0.11
N ILE A 198 8.63 -10.67 1.22
CA ILE A 198 8.27 -12.06 1.50
C ILE A 198 6.77 -12.23 1.37
N TRP A 199 6.33 -13.43 0.96
CA TRP A 199 4.93 -13.79 1.01
C TRP A 199 4.73 -15.23 1.47
N VAL A 200 3.60 -15.46 2.13
CA VAL A 200 3.07 -16.79 2.42
C VAL A 200 1.76 -16.93 1.65
N ILE A 201 1.64 -18.03 0.90
CA ILE A 201 0.49 -18.31 0.04
C ILE A 201 -0.19 -19.62 0.42
N SER A 202 -1.52 -19.64 0.29
CA SER A 202 -2.36 -20.83 0.43
C SER A 202 -3.47 -20.81 -0.61
N GLY A 203 -3.99 -21.98 -0.96
CA GLY A 203 -5.02 -22.12 -1.99
C GLY A 203 -4.45 -22.20 -3.42
N SER A 204 -5.33 -22.03 -4.40
CA SER A 204 -5.03 -22.20 -5.81
C SER A 204 -5.10 -20.88 -6.57
N PHE A 205 -4.14 -20.70 -7.47
CA PHE A 205 -4.10 -19.59 -8.41
C PHE A 205 -5.40 -19.50 -9.24
N GLY A 206 -6.01 -18.30 -9.28
CA GLY A 206 -7.22 -18.02 -10.06
C GLY A 206 -8.55 -18.20 -9.32
N ASN A 207 -8.58 -18.90 -8.18
CA ASN A 207 -9.82 -19.17 -7.44
C ASN A 207 -9.75 -18.65 -6.00
N ASP A 208 -9.03 -19.36 -5.13
CA ASP A 208 -9.05 -19.21 -3.67
C ASP A 208 -7.65 -18.87 -3.12
N LEU A 209 -6.80 -18.23 -3.93
CA LEU A 209 -5.47 -17.81 -3.49
C LEU A 209 -5.59 -16.81 -2.33
N ASN A 210 -5.03 -17.19 -1.19
CA ASN A 210 -4.86 -16.36 -0.01
C ASN A 210 -3.39 -15.98 0.09
N THR A 211 -3.08 -14.70 0.29
CA THR A 211 -1.70 -14.23 0.46
C THR A 211 -1.57 -13.33 1.68
N ILE A 212 -0.41 -13.44 2.33
CA ILE A 212 0.10 -12.49 3.33
C ILE A 212 1.45 -12.04 2.83
N GLU A 213 1.62 -10.74 2.66
CA GLU A 213 2.81 -10.13 2.04
C GLU A 213 3.33 -9.00 2.94
N ALA A 214 4.65 -8.94 3.08
CA ALA A 214 5.32 -7.87 3.78
C ALA A 214 6.69 -7.62 3.17
N GLY A 215 7.10 -6.35 3.16
CA GLY A 215 8.33 -5.94 2.51
C GLY A 215 8.54 -4.44 2.55
N TRP A 216 9.40 -3.96 1.66
CA TRP A 216 9.53 -2.54 1.37
C TRP A 216 9.30 -2.30 -0.12
N GLN A 217 8.77 -1.13 -0.46
CA GLN A 217 8.57 -0.73 -1.85
C GLN A 217 8.79 0.76 -2.06
N VAL A 218 9.26 1.12 -3.25
CA VAL A 218 9.22 2.46 -3.80
C VAL A 218 8.02 2.52 -4.75
N SER A 219 7.00 3.29 -4.38
CA SER A 219 5.76 3.39 -5.16
C SER A 219 5.22 4.82 -5.11
N PRO A 220 5.55 5.66 -6.10
CA PRO A 220 5.11 7.05 -6.14
C PRO A 220 3.60 7.19 -6.32
N GLU A 221 2.96 6.28 -7.06
CA GLU A 221 1.50 6.23 -7.16
C GLU A 221 0.87 6.12 -5.76
N LEU A 222 1.36 5.19 -4.92
CA LEU A 222 0.78 4.93 -3.61
C LEU A 222 1.18 5.98 -2.56
N TYR A 223 2.43 6.42 -2.55
CA TYR A 223 2.99 7.25 -1.46
C TYR A 223 3.27 8.70 -1.81
N GLY A 224 3.39 9.03 -3.10
CA GLY A 224 3.64 10.39 -3.57
C GLY A 224 5.12 10.78 -3.57
N ASP A 225 6.01 9.86 -3.22
CA ASP A 225 7.46 10.05 -3.22
C ASP A 225 8.19 8.81 -3.75
N ASN A 226 9.52 8.91 -3.82
CA ASN A 226 10.41 7.82 -4.22
C ASN A 226 11.13 7.17 -3.01
N SER A 227 10.61 7.36 -1.81
CA SER A 227 11.22 6.80 -0.60
C SER A 227 10.88 5.31 -0.48
N PRO A 228 11.84 4.42 -0.13
CA PRO A 228 11.51 3.04 0.18
C PRO A 228 10.69 3.01 1.48
N ARG A 229 9.48 2.48 1.38
CA ARG A 229 8.49 2.49 2.46
C ARG A 229 8.11 1.06 2.83
N PHE A 230 8.04 0.78 4.13
CA PHE A 230 7.58 -0.51 4.62
C PHE A 230 6.09 -0.70 4.26
N PHE A 231 5.72 -1.86 3.76
CA PHE A 231 4.34 -2.15 3.42
C PHE A 231 3.90 -3.53 3.87
N THR A 232 2.60 -3.66 4.01
CA THR A 232 1.93 -4.95 4.16
C THR A 232 0.83 -5.06 3.10
N TYR A 233 0.52 -6.28 2.70
CA TYR A 233 -0.64 -6.60 1.86
C TYR A 233 -1.19 -7.96 2.28
N TRP A 234 -2.49 -8.15 2.18
CA TRP A 234 -3.10 -9.48 2.32
C TRP A 234 -4.30 -9.58 1.38
N THR A 235 -4.63 -10.78 0.92
CA THR A 235 -5.92 -11.06 0.25
C THR A 235 -6.40 -12.44 0.64
N SER A 236 -7.72 -12.64 0.60
CA SER A 236 -8.37 -13.93 0.85
C SER A 236 -9.09 -14.52 -0.36
N ASP A 237 -9.08 -13.79 -1.48
CA ASP A 237 -9.90 -14.06 -2.66
C ASP A 237 -9.16 -13.78 -3.96
N ALA A 238 -7.88 -14.13 -4.03
CA ALA A 238 -7.06 -13.97 -5.24
C ALA A 238 -7.08 -12.55 -5.82
N TYR A 239 -7.03 -11.52 -4.96
CA TYR A 239 -6.99 -10.10 -5.32
C TYR A 239 -8.25 -9.60 -6.05
N GLN A 240 -9.40 -10.25 -5.86
CA GLN A 240 -10.64 -9.86 -6.52
C GLN A 240 -11.33 -8.68 -5.81
N GLU A 241 -11.78 -8.88 -4.58
CA GLU A 241 -12.53 -7.91 -3.78
C GLU A 241 -11.90 -7.65 -2.40
N THR A 242 -11.09 -8.58 -1.87
CA THR A 242 -10.46 -8.44 -0.56
C THR A 242 -9.00 -8.05 -0.66
N GLY A 243 -8.56 -7.29 0.35
CA GLY A 243 -7.17 -6.90 0.48
C GLY A 243 -6.85 -5.53 -0.08
N CYS A 244 -5.90 -4.88 0.58
CA CYS A 244 -5.28 -3.64 0.12
C CYS A 244 -3.94 -3.46 0.85
N TYR A 245 -3.17 -2.48 0.40
CA TYR A 245 -1.95 -2.06 1.07
C TYR A 245 -2.22 -1.48 2.46
N ASN A 246 -1.36 -1.84 3.40
CA ASN A 246 -1.23 -1.22 4.70
C ASN A 246 -2.56 -1.23 5.49
N LEU A 247 -2.87 -0.12 6.16
CA LEU A 247 -4.12 0.10 6.89
C LEU A 247 -5.18 0.82 6.03
N HIS A 248 -5.05 0.78 4.69
CA HIS A 248 -6.00 1.43 3.78
C HIS A 248 -7.34 0.68 3.63
N CYS A 249 -7.50 -0.45 4.30
CA CYS A 249 -8.72 -1.24 4.37
C CYS A 249 -8.73 -2.02 5.69
N ALA A 250 -9.90 -2.53 6.02
CA ALA A 250 -10.09 -3.31 7.23
C ALA A 250 -9.50 -4.72 7.05
N GLY A 251 -9.05 -5.36 8.14
CA GLY A 251 -8.58 -6.75 8.15
C GLY A 251 -7.19 -6.96 8.76
N PHE A 252 -6.24 -6.04 8.53
CA PHE A 252 -4.92 -6.11 9.15
C PHE A 252 -4.94 -5.40 10.52
N VAL A 253 -4.67 -6.15 11.60
CA VAL A 253 -4.64 -5.63 12.98
C VAL A 253 -3.19 -5.33 13.37
N GLN A 254 -2.88 -4.05 13.55
CA GLN A 254 -1.61 -3.62 14.12
C GLN A 254 -1.68 -3.62 15.65
N THR A 255 -0.70 -4.29 16.28
CA THR A 255 -0.57 -4.40 17.74
C THR A 255 0.58 -3.55 18.29
N ASN A 256 1.58 -3.28 17.46
CA ASN A 256 2.78 -2.53 17.83
C ASN A 256 2.58 -1.01 17.63
N GLY A 257 2.89 -0.22 18.65
CA GLY A 257 2.77 1.25 18.64
C GLY A 257 4.02 2.00 18.16
N ARG A 258 5.07 1.28 17.74
CA ARG A 258 6.41 1.81 17.43
C ARG A 258 6.77 1.80 15.94
N VAL A 259 5.94 1.21 15.08
CA VAL A 259 6.16 1.17 13.62
C VAL A 259 4.96 1.77 12.90
N VAL A 260 5.19 2.70 11.96
CA VAL A 260 4.16 3.20 11.06
C VAL A 260 4.17 2.38 9.76
N ILE A 261 3.13 1.62 9.49
CA ILE A 261 3.01 0.93 8.20
C ILE A 261 2.82 1.96 7.09
N GLY A 262 3.66 1.91 6.05
CA GLY A 262 3.69 2.87 4.95
C GLY A 262 4.61 4.07 5.15
N ALA A 263 5.31 4.21 6.28
CA ALA A 263 6.31 5.26 6.46
C ALA A 263 7.67 4.91 5.83
N ALA A 264 8.45 5.93 5.50
CA ALA A 264 9.77 5.79 4.89
C ALA A 264 10.75 5.11 5.85
N ILE A 265 11.52 4.17 5.31
CA ILE A 265 12.60 3.47 5.99
C ILE A 265 13.86 4.32 5.88
N THR A 266 14.59 4.47 6.98
CA THR A 266 15.88 5.17 6.99
C THR A 266 16.76 4.63 8.10
N PRO A 267 18.09 4.44 7.89
CA PRO A 267 18.82 4.68 6.64
C PRO A 267 18.58 3.61 5.57
N VAL A 268 19.05 3.89 4.34
CA VAL A 268 18.92 3.00 3.17
C VAL A 268 20.30 2.65 2.60
N SER A 269 20.40 1.52 1.91
CA SER A 269 21.64 1.04 1.29
C SER A 269 22.15 1.98 0.19
N ALA A 270 23.47 1.99 -0.01
CA ALA A 270 24.13 2.73 -1.08
C ALA A 270 25.21 1.90 -1.78
N TYR A 271 25.41 2.11 -3.07
CA TYR A 271 26.49 1.46 -3.82
C TYR A 271 27.86 1.86 -3.25
N GLY A 272 28.72 0.86 -2.99
CA GLY A 272 30.02 1.08 -2.36
C GLY A 272 29.96 1.64 -0.93
N GLY A 273 28.77 1.70 -0.33
CA GLY A 273 28.52 2.25 1.00
C GLY A 273 27.90 1.24 1.95
N ARG A 274 27.38 1.76 3.07
CA ARG A 274 26.69 0.95 4.08
C ARG A 274 25.45 0.31 3.48
N GLN A 275 25.20 -0.93 3.90
CA GLN A 275 24.04 -1.72 3.53
C GLN A 275 23.12 -1.83 4.74
N PHE A 276 21.80 -1.74 4.53
CA PHE A 276 20.80 -1.82 5.58
C PHE A 276 19.72 -2.80 5.20
N ASP A 277 19.45 -3.75 6.09
CA ASP A 277 18.44 -4.79 5.92
C ASP A 277 17.27 -4.56 6.85
N ILE A 278 16.10 -5.07 6.44
CA ILE A 278 14.97 -5.29 7.33
C ILE A 278 14.73 -6.79 7.46
N THR A 279 14.60 -7.28 8.68
CA THR A 279 14.22 -8.66 8.94
C THR A 279 12.72 -8.73 9.19
N LEU A 280 12.05 -9.59 8.44
CA LEU A 280 10.61 -9.83 8.53
C LEU A 280 10.37 -11.31 8.82
N MET A 281 9.43 -11.59 9.72
CA MET A 281 8.95 -12.94 10.01
C MET A 281 7.43 -12.95 9.93
N ILE A 282 6.88 -13.84 9.10
CA ILE A 282 5.46 -14.18 9.07
C ILE A 282 5.33 -15.57 9.69
N TRP A 283 4.46 -15.76 10.67
CA TRP A 283 4.21 -17.08 11.24
C TRP A 283 2.77 -17.24 11.72
N LYS A 284 2.33 -18.50 11.81
CA LYS A 284 1.02 -18.86 12.34
C LYS A 284 1.16 -19.28 13.80
N ASP A 285 0.38 -18.67 14.69
CA ASP A 285 0.27 -19.10 16.08
C ASP A 285 -0.35 -20.52 16.13
N PRO A 286 0.36 -21.53 16.65
CA PRO A 286 -0.16 -22.90 16.72
C PRO A 286 -1.33 -23.05 17.69
N LYS A 287 -1.50 -22.12 18.66
CA LYS A 287 -2.57 -22.19 19.68
C LYS A 287 -3.85 -21.53 19.19
N LYS A 288 -3.77 -20.29 18.70
CA LYS A 288 -4.95 -19.52 18.27
C LYS A 288 -5.22 -19.60 16.77
N GLY A 289 -4.23 -20.00 15.97
CA GLY A 289 -4.35 -20.12 14.51
C GLY A 289 -4.24 -18.80 13.75
N ASN A 290 -3.99 -17.68 14.43
CA ASN A 290 -3.80 -16.36 13.81
C ASN A 290 -2.42 -16.21 13.20
N TRP A 291 -2.32 -15.43 12.12
CA TRP A 291 -1.05 -15.09 11.50
C TRP A 291 -0.47 -13.80 12.11
N TRP A 292 0.83 -13.81 12.35
CA TRP A 292 1.58 -12.72 12.94
C TRP A 292 2.69 -12.27 12.00
N LEU A 293 2.99 -10.97 12.05
CA LEU A 293 4.09 -10.33 11.36
C LEU A 293 4.98 -9.64 12.39
N GLN A 294 6.28 -9.93 12.34
CA GLN A 294 7.31 -9.28 13.14
C GLN A 294 8.26 -8.53 12.24
N LEU A 295 8.72 -7.39 12.76
CA LEU A 295 9.81 -6.61 12.21
C LEU A 295 10.96 -6.63 13.21
N GLY A 296 12.18 -6.68 12.69
CA GLY A 296 13.39 -6.58 13.50
C GLY A 296 13.95 -7.94 13.93
N PRO A 297 15.14 -7.94 14.55
CA PRO A 297 15.82 -9.16 14.91
C PRO A 297 15.13 -9.86 16.09
N SER A 298 14.57 -11.03 15.84
CA SER A 298 14.45 -12.09 16.86
C SER A 298 15.64 -13.03 16.67
N GLY A 299 16.77 -12.68 17.31
CA GLY A 299 18.00 -13.49 17.34
C GLY A 299 18.95 -13.26 16.15
N ALA A 300 20.21 -12.97 16.49
CA ALA A 300 21.33 -12.75 15.59
C ALA A 300 21.55 -13.91 14.61
N LEU A 301 21.80 -13.57 13.34
CA LEU A 301 22.55 -14.43 12.43
C LEU A 301 23.98 -13.88 12.40
N SER A 302 24.84 -14.36 13.29
CA SER A 302 26.28 -14.30 13.05
C SER A 302 26.60 -15.27 11.92
N VAL A 303 27.34 -14.79 10.91
CA VAL A 303 28.02 -15.65 9.93
C VAL A 303 29.04 -16.52 10.64
#